data_AF-D3AUB9-F1
#
_entry.id   AF-D3AUB9-F1
#
_cell.length_a   1.000
_cell.length_b   1.000
_cell.length_c   1.000
_cell.angle_alpha   90.00
_cell.angle_beta   90.00
_cell.angle_gamma   90.00
#
_symmetry.space_group_name_H-M   'P 1'
#
loop_
_entity.id
_entity.type
_entity.pdbx_description
1 polymer ?
#
loop_
_entity_poly.entity_id
_entity_poly.type
_entity_poly.pdbx_seq_one_letter_code
_entity_poly.pdbx_strand_id
1 'polypeptide(L)'
;MLMKKYVSIFLCLACVLTLVACGKKADPITLPQTDEITSIDITVGENTVSHSDKTWISEIIANISSSEPTKKESVQDVPQAESYIKIDFQFETGTSTLFAYEDSGKYYVEQPYQGIYKIDSQLYSQLQETN
;
A
#
# COMPACT_ATOMS: atom_id res chain seq x y z
N MET A 1 -39.76 2.63 37.02
CA MET A 1 -38.73 3.66 36.75
C MET A 1 -37.32 3.09 36.49
N LEU A 2 -37.05 1.79 36.73
CA LEU A 2 -35.73 1.18 36.49
C LEU A 2 -35.41 0.95 35.00
N MET A 3 -36.31 0.36 34.19
CA MET A 3 -36.02 -0.02 32.80
C MET A 3 -35.64 1.15 31.87
N LYS A 4 -36.25 2.34 32.06
CA LYS A 4 -36.01 3.52 31.21
C LYS A 4 -34.58 4.07 31.35
N LYS A 5 -33.96 3.92 32.54
CA LYS A 5 -32.56 4.30 32.79
C LYS A 5 -31.58 3.35 32.13
N TYR A 6 -31.84 2.04 32.17
CA TYR A 6 -30.98 1.06 31.50
C TYR A 6 -31.10 1.14 29.98
N VAL A 7 -32.30 1.37 29.42
CA VAL A 7 -32.48 1.62 27.99
C VAL A 7 -31.73 2.88 27.55
N SER A 8 -31.78 3.96 28.34
CA SER A 8 -31.01 5.18 28.06
C SER A 8 -29.49 4.95 28.14
N ILE A 9 -29.01 4.17 29.10
CA ILE A 9 -27.58 3.83 29.24
C ILE A 9 -27.12 2.94 28.09
N PHE A 10 -27.90 1.94 27.70
CA PHE A 10 -27.60 1.07 26.55
C PHE A 10 -27.56 1.86 25.24
N LEU A 11 -28.50 2.81 25.06
CA LEU A 11 -28.55 3.69 23.89
C LEU A 11 -27.33 4.63 23.86
N CYS A 12 -26.96 5.23 25.00
CA CYS A 12 -25.75 6.05 25.09
C CYS A 12 -24.47 5.24 24.81
N LEU A 13 -24.37 4.01 25.32
CA LEU A 13 -23.20 3.15 25.11
C LEU A 13 -23.08 2.70 23.65
N ALA A 14 -24.20 2.39 22.99
CA ALA A 14 -24.24 2.10 21.55
C ALA A 14 -23.77 3.30 20.71
N CYS A 15 -24.15 4.54 21.08
CA CYS A 15 -23.68 5.75 20.40
C CYS A 15 -22.16 5.96 20.57
N VAL A 16 -21.60 5.72 21.76
CA VAL A 16 -20.14 5.86 22.01
C VAL A 16 -19.33 4.86 21.19
N LEU A 17 -19.83 3.62 21.02
CA LEU A 17 -19.15 2.59 20.20
C LEU A 17 -19.10 2.94 18.71
N THR A 18 -20.05 3.74 18.20
CA THR A 18 -20.00 4.20 16.79
C THR A 18 -18.99 5.33 16.54
N LEU A 19 -18.50 6.01 17.59
CA LEU A 19 -17.59 7.15 17.46
C LEU A 19 -16.10 6.77 17.31
N VAL A 20 -15.73 5.52 17.59
CA VAL A 20 -14.34 5.03 17.50
C VAL A 20 -13.94 4.49 16.11
N ALA A 21 -14.84 4.52 15.12
CA ALA A 21 -14.54 3.99 13.77
C ALA A 21 -13.77 4.96 12.84
N CYS A 22 -13.34 6.13 13.33
CA CYS A 22 -12.54 7.07 12.55
C CYS A 22 -11.04 6.73 12.64
N GLY A 23 -10.63 5.62 12.01
CA GLY A 23 -9.20 5.37 11.77
C GLY A 23 -8.58 6.47 10.92
N LYS A 24 -7.40 6.96 11.31
CA LYS A 24 -6.57 7.88 10.50
C LYS A 24 -6.16 7.13 9.22
N LYS A 25 -6.15 7.81 8.07
CA LYS A 25 -5.49 7.26 6.88
C LYS A 25 -3.98 7.22 7.10
N ALA A 26 -3.28 6.33 6.40
CA ALA A 26 -1.82 6.36 6.32
C ALA A 26 -1.34 7.75 5.86
N ASP A 27 -0.13 8.12 6.29
CA ASP A 27 0.52 9.30 5.72
C ASP A 27 0.88 9.02 4.24
N PRO A 28 1.04 10.07 3.40
CA PRO A 28 1.39 9.88 1.99
C PRO A 28 2.58 8.95 1.78
N ILE A 29 2.57 8.18 0.70
CA ILE A 29 3.65 7.23 0.42
C ILE A 29 4.99 7.96 0.30
N THR A 30 6.01 7.41 0.95
CA THR A 30 7.37 7.98 0.91
C THR A 30 8.19 7.19 -0.10
N LEU A 31 8.57 7.84 -1.19
CA LEU A 31 9.36 7.24 -2.27
C LEU A 31 10.78 7.82 -2.30
N PRO A 32 11.78 7.04 -2.73
CA PRO A 32 13.12 7.55 -3.00
C PRO A 32 13.12 8.59 -4.12
N GLN A 33 14.15 9.42 -4.17
CA GLN A 33 14.32 10.36 -5.30
C GLN A 33 14.71 9.59 -6.56
N THR A 34 14.11 9.96 -7.70
CA THR A 34 14.27 9.23 -8.97
C THR A 34 15.73 9.18 -9.46
N ASP A 35 16.54 10.19 -9.15
CA ASP A 35 17.95 10.27 -9.51
C ASP A 35 18.84 9.32 -8.68
N GLU A 36 18.43 8.99 -7.45
CA GLU A 36 19.14 8.03 -6.58
C GLU A 36 18.91 6.57 -7.02
N ILE A 37 17.83 6.28 -7.75
CA ILE A 37 17.46 4.93 -8.18
C ILE A 37 18.33 4.47 -9.35
N THR A 38 19.07 3.37 -9.17
CA THR A 38 19.89 2.76 -10.23
C THR A 38 19.05 1.84 -11.13
N SER A 39 18.18 1.04 -10.54
CA SER A 39 17.17 0.22 -11.22
C SER A 39 15.97 -0.05 -10.31
N ILE A 40 14.88 -0.53 -10.91
CA ILE A 40 13.76 -1.11 -10.18
C ILE A 40 13.67 -2.58 -10.57
N ASP A 41 13.75 -3.46 -9.59
CA ASP A 41 13.56 -4.89 -9.79
C ASP A 41 12.12 -5.26 -9.44
N ILE A 42 11.44 -5.88 -10.40
CA ILE A 42 10.07 -6.34 -10.28
C ILE A 42 10.10 -7.86 -10.18
N THR A 43 9.65 -8.40 -9.05
CA THR A 43 9.59 -9.85 -8.81
C THR A 43 8.14 -10.33 -8.71
N VAL A 44 7.76 -11.26 -9.59
CA VAL A 44 6.46 -11.93 -9.61
C VAL A 44 6.68 -13.44 -9.47
N GLY A 45 6.31 -14.00 -8.32
CA GLY A 45 6.65 -15.38 -7.98
C GLY A 45 8.17 -15.57 -7.91
N GLU A 46 8.72 -16.44 -8.76
CA GLU A 46 10.17 -16.71 -8.86
C GLU A 46 10.88 -15.89 -9.95
N ASN A 47 10.12 -15.11 -10.74
CA ASN A 47 10.66 -14.35 -11.87
C ASN A 47 10.97 -12.91 -11.45
N THR A 48 12.20 -12.47 -11.68
CA THR A 48 12.63 -11.08 -11.46
C THR A 48 13.08 -10.44 -12.76
N VAL A 49 12.58 -9.25 -13.06
CA VAL A 49 13.00 -8.39 -14.17
C VAL A 49 13.53 -7.07 -13.61
N SER A 50 14.65 -6.60 -14.14
CA SER A 50 15.28 -5.35 -13.73
C SER A 50 15.10 -4.27 -14.81
N HIS A 51 14.57 -3.12 -14.41
CA HIS A 51 14.35 -1.97 -15.28
C HIS A 51 15.29 -0.83 -14.88
N SER A 52 16.18 -0.44 -15.79
CA SER A 52 17.12 0.68 -15.61
C SER A 52 16.84 1.89 -16.51
N ASP A 53 15.78 1.80 -17.35
CA ASP A 53 15.35 2.91 -18.19
C ASP A 53 14.82 4.07 -17.34
N LYS A 54 15.44 5.25 -17.46
CA LYS A 54 15.13 6.40 -16.60
C LYS A 54 13.75 6.99 -16.85
N THR A 55 13.23 6.91 -18.08
CA THR A 55 11.87 7.37 -18.39
C THR A 55 10.84 6.46 -17.74
N TRP A 56 11.02 5.14 -17.88
CA TRP A 56 10.18 4.14 -17.23
C TRP A 56 10.23 4.25 -15.70
N ILE A 57 11.40 4.40 -15.10
CA ILE A 57 11.55 4.60 -13.64
C ILE A 57 10.79 5.86 -13.19
N SER A 58 10.94 6.97 -13.92
CA SER A 58 10.25 8.23 -13.59
C SER A 58 8.73 8.08 -13.65
N GLU A 59 8.23 7.35 -14.66
CA GLU A 59 6.82 7.07 -14.83
C GLU A 59 6.27 6.20 -13.69
N ILE A 60 6.97 5.12 -13.32
CA ILE A 60 6.57 4.25 -12.21
C ILE A 60 6.54 5.00 -10.88
N ILE A 61 7.57 5.81 -10.59
CA ILE A 61 7.59 6.64 -9.38
C ILE A 61 6.42 7.63 -9.37
N ALA A 62 6.15 8.30 -10.50
CA ALA A 62 5.03 9.24 -10.60
C ALA A 62 3.68 8.53 -10.37
N ASN A 63 3.48 7.37 -10.99
CA ASN A 63 2.25 6.59 -10.84
C ASN A 63 2.06 6.11 -9.39
N ILE A 64 3.11 5.56 -8.75
CA ILE A 64 3.04 5.14 -7.34
C ILE A 64 2.81 6.34 -6.40
N SER A 65 3.43 7.49 -6.68
CA SER A 65 3.28 8.71 -5.85
C SER A 65 1.84 9.24 -5.80
N SER A 66 1.04 8.92 -6.83
CA SER A 66 -0.37 9.29 -6.93
C SER A 66 -1.33 8.38 -6.14
N SER A 67 -0.79 7.33 -5.50
CA SER A 67 -1.58 6.34 -4.77
C SER A 67 -2.37 6.95 -3.59
N GLU A 68 -3.57 6.43 -3.35
CA GLU A 68 -4.45 6.95 -2.31
C GLU A 68 -4.17 6.26 -0.96
N PRO A 69 -3.81 6.99 0.12
CA PRO A 69 -3.63 6.39 1.43
C PRO A 69 -4.93 5.77 1.95
N THR A 70 -4.85 4.53 2.43
CA THR A 70 -5.98 3.82 3.04
C THR A 70 -5.96 3.94 4.56
N LYS A 71 -6.97 3.39 5.23
CA LYS A 71 -7.00 3.23 6.69
C LYS A 71 -6.46 1.86 7.16
N LYS A 72 -5.97 1.03 6.23
CA LYS A 72 -5.38 -0.27 6.56
C LYS A 72 -3.94 -0.03 7.06
N GLU A 73 -3.55 -0.72 8.12
CA GLU A 73 -2.20 -0.66 8.67
C GLU A 73 -1.32 -1.73 7.98
N SER A 74 -0.08 -1.37 7.64
CA SER A 74 0.97 -2.34 7.30
C SER A 74 1.79 -2.57 8.56
N VAL A 75 1.77 -3.78 9.11
CA VAL A 75 2.41 -4.12 10.39
C VAL A 75 3.36 -5.31 10.27
N GLN A 76 3.82 -5.57 9.06
CA GLN A 76 4.50 -6.80 8.65
C GLN A 76 5.52 -6.53 7.56
N ASP A 77 6.46 -7.46 7.41
CA ASP A 77 7.53 -7.36 6.40
C ASP A 77 7.04 -7.64 4.97
N VAL A 78 5.97 -8.45 4.81
CA VAL A 78 5.37 -8.83 3.53
C VAL A 78 3.84 -8.85 3.62
N PRO A 79 3.10 -8.60 2.53
CA PRO A 79 1.64 -8.59 2.54
C PRO A 79 1.00 -9.92 3.01
N GLN A 80 -0.18 -9.85 3.63
CA GLN A 80 -1.07 -11.01 3.85
C GLN A 80 -1.93 -11.25 2.60
N ALA A 81 -1.29 -11.37 1.45
CA ALA A 81 -1.95 -11.67 0.18
C ALA A 81 -1.43 -13.01 -0.35
N GLU A 82 -2.29 -13.81 -1.00
CA GLU A 82 -1.90 -15.09 -1.59
C GLU A 82 -0.79 -14.93 -2.64
N SER A 83 -0.84 -13.82 -3.38
CA SER A 83 0.17 -13.44 -4.36
C SER A 83 0.44 -11.94 -4.29
N TYR A 84 1.71 -11.57 -4.47
CA TYR A 84 2.13 -10.18 -4.53
C TYR A 84 3.29 -10.01 -5.51
N ILE A 85 3.47 -8.78 -5.96
CA ILE A 85 4.60 -8.31 -6.74
C ILE A 85 5.54 -7.63 -5.75
N LYS A 86 6.81 -8.01 -5.71
CA LYS A 86 7.83 -7.30 -4.94
C LYS A 86 8.51 -6.27 -5.86
N ILE A 87 8.60 -5.04 -5.38
CA ILE A 87 9.18 -3.90 -6.09
C ILE A 87 10.38 -3.44 -5.28
N ASP A 88 11.58 -3.70 -5.77
CA ASP A 88 12.84 -3.29 -5.13
C ASP A 88 13.45 -2.10 -5.87
N PHE A 89 13.45 -0.93 -5.25
CA PHE A 89 14.22 0.22 -5.73
C PHE A 89 15.68 0.02 -5.34
N GLN A 90 16.53 -0.23 -6.32
CA GLN A 90 17.97 -0.39 -6.12
C GLN A 90 18.67 0.97 -6.10
N PHE A 91 19.62 1.12 -5.19
CA PHE A 91 20.50 2.30 -5.09
C PHE A 91 21.96 1.87 -5.28
N GLU A 92 22.89 2.83 -5.32
CA GLU A 92 24.32 2.49 -5.27
C GLU A 92 24.67 1.68 -4.01
N THR A 93 24.03 2.02 -2.89
CA THR A 93 24.16 1.31 -1.62
C THR A 93 22.80 1.08 -0.98
N GLY A 94 22.29 -0.14 -1.11
CA GLY A 94 21.06 -0.59 -0.45
C GLY A 94 19.85 -0.65 -1.37
N THR A 95 18.71 -0.95 -0.77
CA THR A 95 17.45 -1.21 -1.49
C THR A 95 16.29 -0.70 -0.64
N SER A 96 15.24 -0.20 -1.30
CA SER A 96 13.94 0.06 -0.67
C SER A 96 12.89 -0.83 -1.30
N THR A 97 12.04 -1.47 -0.49
CA THR A 97 11.06 -2.46 -0.98
C THR A 97 9.64 -1.97 -0.77
N LEU A 98 8.82 -2.13 -1.81
CA LEU A 98 7.37 -2.07 -1.77
C LEU A 98 6.78 -3.38 -2.27
N PHE A 99 5.51 -3.60 -1.97
CA PHE A 99 4.76 -4.75 -2.48
C PHE A 99 3.47 -4.29 -3.15
N ALA A 100 3.11 -4.88 -4.29
CA ALA A 100 1.82 -4.64 -4.92
C ALA A 100 0.98 -5.91 -4.96
N TYR A 101 -0.32 -5.81 -4.70
CA TYR A 101 -1.22 -6.97 -4.72
C TYR A 101 -2.65 -6.58 -5.06
N GLU A 102 -3.41 -7.58 -5.49
CA GLU A 102 -4.85 -7.52 -5.64
C GLU A 102 -5.52 -8.10 -4.40
N ASP A 103 -6.56 -7.42 -3.92
CA ASP A 103 -7.44 -7.89 -2.85
C ASP A 103 -8.88 -7.50 -3.21
N SER A 104 -9.69 -8.50 -3.51
CA SER A 104 -11.14 -8.37 -3.73
C SER A 104 -11.51 -7.39 -4.85
N GLY A 105 -10.82 -7.48 -5.99
CA GLY A 105 -10.97 -6.66 -7.19
C GLY A 105 -10.37 -5.26 -7.08
N LYS A 106 -9.58 -4.99 -6.04
CA LYS A 106 -8.90 -3.71 -5.82
C LYS A 106 -7.40 -3.93 -5.73
N TYR A 107 -6.65 -2.92 -6.14
CA TYR A 107 -5.19 -3.00 -6.24
C TYR A 107 -4.55 -2.09 -5.20
N TYR A 108 -3.48 -2.59 -4.61
CA TYR A 108 -2.78 -1.92 -3.52
C TYR A 108 -1.28 -1.95 -3.74
N VAL A 109 -0.61 -0.91 -3.23
CA VAL A 109 0.81 -0.91 -2.91
C VAL A 109 0.95 -0.81 -1.40
N GLU A 110 1.79 -1.64 -0.81
CA GLU A 110 2.09 -1.69 0.61
C GLU A 110 3.56 -1.34 0.83
N GLN A 111 3.77 -0.33 1.66
CA GLN A 111 5.08 0.01 2.20
C GLN A 111 5.15 -0.59 3.62
N PRO A 112 6.02 -1.58 3.87
CA PRO A 112 6.14 -2.22 5.17
C PRO A 112 6.24 -1.21 6.31
N TYR A 113 5.44 -1.42 7.35
CA TYR A 113 5.34 -0.59 8.56
C TYR A 113 4.81 0.84 8.37
N GLN A 114 4.59 1.28 7.13
CA GLN A 114 4.30 2.68 6.80
C GLN A 114 2.84 2.85 6.37
N GLY A 115 2.35 1.99 5.48
CA GLY A 115 0.98 2.11 5.01
C GLY A 115 0.63 1.24 3.82
N ILE A 116 -0.68 1.13 3.61
CA ILE A 116 -1.28 0.49 2.44
C ILE A 116 -1.99 1.57 1.63
N TYR A 117 -1.71 1.61 0.34
CA TYR A 117 -2.13 2.63 -0.60
C TYR A 117 -2.89 1.99 -1.74
N LYS A 118 -4.01 2.59 -2.13
CA LYS A 118 -4.80 2.12 -3.27
C LYS A 118 -4.18 2.65 -4.56
N ILE A 119 -4.02 1.78 -5.54
CA ILE A 119 -3.59 2.11 -6.91
C ILE A 119 -4.69 1.73 -7.91
N ASP A 120 -4.57 2.19 -9.15
CA ASP A 120 -5.42 1.76 -10.24
C ASP A 120 -4.94 0.44 -10.86
N SER A 121 -5.79 -0.13 -11.72
CA SER A 121 -5.46 -1.36 -12.44
C SER A 121 -4.37 -1.17 -13.47
N GLN A 122 -4.18 0.04 -14.02
CA GLN A 122 -3.21 0.30 -15.08
C GLN A 122 -1.79 0.19 -14.52
N LEU A 123 -1.51 0.81 -13.38
CA LEU A 123 -0.23 0.66 -12.68
C LEU A 123 -0.02 -0.80 -12.26
N TYR A 124 -1.04 -1.47 -11.74
CA TYR A 124 -0.91 -2.88 -11.35
C TYR A 124 -0.61 -3.80 -12.54
N SER A 125 -1.22 -3.55 -13.71
CA SER A 125 -0.92 -4.28 -14.95
C SER A 125 0.51 -3.98 -15.45
N GLN A 126 0.92 -2.70 -15.45
CA GLN A 126 2.27 -2.30 -15.85
C GLN A 126 3.35 -2.98 -14.99
N LEU A 127 3.10 -3.16 -13.69
CA LEU A 127 4.01 -3.88 -12.78
C LEU A 127 4.05 -5.39 -13.01
N GLN A 128 3.11 -5.97 -13.76
CA GLN A 128 3.13 -7.40 -14.12
C GLN A 128 3.79 -7.65 -15.48
N GLU A 129 3.95 -6.63 -16.31
CA GLU A 129 4.55 -6.74 -17.62
C GLU A 129 6.07 -6.98 -17.49
N THR A 130 6.45 -8.26 -17.40
CA THR A 130 7.82 -8.73 -17.45
C THR A 130 8.31 -8.74 -18.91
N ASN A 131 8.63 -7.58 -19.47
CA ASN A 131 9.31 -7.47 -20.77
C ASN A 131 10.81 -7.21 -20.60
#